data_AF-A0AAV0U1H0-F1
#
_entry.id   AF-A0AAV0U1H0-F1
#
_cell.length_a   1.000
_cell.length_b   1.000
_cell.length_c   1.000
_cell.angle_alpha   90.00
_cell.angle_beta   90.00
_cell.angle_gamma   90.00
#
_symmetry.space_group_name_H-M   'P 1'
#
loop_
_entity.id
_entity.type
_entity.pdbx_description
1 polymer ?
#
loop_
_entity_poly.entity_id
_entity_poly.type
_entity_poly.pdbx_seq_one_letter_code
_entity_poly.pdbx_strand_id
1 'polypeptide(L)'
;MALNRNFRTTYYKTLGVPVVQHIVDVEALFAALLGEKVVNVSQLLKLALELGIVPQFRARSWLLLAEVLPPYPGLWSFALEERRAMFEDIVGAAQVLQIKDMMEGDGGDYYNFVELLEEEKNGRERKTSLQDLKQLVHLHRTYYRDIVASNAPLLCGMDDQNFLLGVARVVCEVLTHETERFWGFTRLLELFHDGLELLDPVVTLEMLYDTQLPDFEEIFLRTLDIKRRRLTADGATSSLHLLKSGYDEEYGRRRF
;
A
#
# COMPACT_ATOMS: atom_id res chain seq x y z
N MET A 1 29.88 -15.91 -13.45
CA MET A 1 28.71 -16.82 -13.50
C MET A 1 28.80 -17.76 -12.30
N ALA A 2 28.25 -17.37 -11.16
CA ALA A 2 28.34 -18.16 -9.93
C ALA A 2 27.16 -19.14 -9.85
N LEU A 3 27.49 -20.43 -9.85
CA LEU A 3 26.56 -21.52 -9.61
C LEU A 3 26.00 -21.44 -8.19
N ASN A 4 24.76 -20.98 -8.04
CA ASN A 4 23.93 -21.38 -6.90
C ASN A 4 23.08 -22.59 -7.31
N ARG A 5 23.76 -23.71 -7.62
CA ARG A 5 23.11 -25.01 -7.81
C ARG A 5 22.73 -25.52 -6.42
N ASN A 6 21.45 -25.37 -6.07
CA ASN A 6 20.82 -25.86 -4.84
C ASN A 6 21.38 -27.22 -4.38
N PHE A 7 22.25 -27.23 -3.35
CA PHE A 7 22.83 -28.45 -2.75
C PHE A 7 21.76 -29.49 -2.40
N ARG A 8 20.58 -29.03 -1.94
CA ARG A 8 19.41 -29.86 -1.65
C ARG A 8 18.96 -30.70 -2.86
N THR A 9 18.90 -30.10 -4.04
CA THR A 9 18.45 -30.82 -5.25
C THR A 9 19.43 -31.90 -5.68
N THR A 10 20.74 -31.64 -5.59
CA THR A 10 21.78 -32.64 -5.87
C THR A 10 21.72 -33.80 -4.87
N TYR A 11 21.54 -33.50 -3.58
CA TYR A 11 21.44 -34.50 -2.51
C TYR A 11 20.23 -35.44 -2.67
N TYR A 12 19.03 -34.90 -2.93
CA TYR A 12 17.85 -35.75 -3.13
C TYR A 12 17.94 -36.56 -4.42
N LYS A 13 18.57 -36.01 -5.47
CA LYS A 13 18.83 -36.73 -6.72
C LYS A 13 19.80 -37.90 -6.53
N THR A 14 20.82 -37.76 -5.67
CA THR A 14 21.75 -38.86 -5.34
C THR A 14 21.10 -39.98 -4.51
N LEU A 15 20.01 -39.70 -3.80
CA LEU A 15 19.28 -40.69 -2.99
C LEU A 15 18.19 -41.44 -3.78
N GLY A 16 18.05 -41.20 -5.09
CA GLY A 16 17.01 -41.84 -5.92
C GLY A 16 15.59 -41.42 -5.56
N VAL A 17 15.42 -40.42 -4.70
CA VAL A 17 14.12 -39.80 -4.42
C VAL A 17 13.72 -39.03 -5.67
N PRO A 18 12.52 -39.24 -6.24
CA PRO A 18 12.02 -38.42 -7.32
C PRO A 18 12.02 -36.97 -6.84
N VAL A 19 12.99 -36.19 -7.30
CA VAL A 19 13.00 -34.75 -7.07
C VAL A 19 11.89 -34.22 -7.95
N VAL A 20 10.67 -34.15 -7.39
CA VAL A 20 9.63 -33.28 -7.92
C VAL A 20 10.33 -31.94 -8.05
N GLN A 21 10.56 -31.51 -9.30
CA GLN A 21 11.10 -30.20 -9.60
C GLN A 21 10.06 -29.19 -9.13
N HIS A 22 10.02 -28.91 -7.84
CA HIS A 22 9.43 -27.70 -7.30
C HIS A 22 10.35 -26.54 -7.71
N ILE A 23 10.50 -26.32 -9.02
CA ILE A 23 10.51 -24.94 -9.48
C ILE A 23 9.08 -24.51 -9.17
N VAL A 24 8.90 -23.92 -7.99
CA VAL A 24 7.68 -23.24 -7.65
C VAL A 24 7.55 -22.18 -8.72
N ASP A 25 6.69 -22.41 -9.70
CA ASP A 25 6.38 -21.42 -10.71
C ASP A 25 5.71 -20.27 -9.98
N VAL A 26 6.53 -19.27 -9.63
CA VAL A 26 6.12 -18.11 -8.83
C VAL A 26 5.01 -17.37 -9.56
N GLU A 27 5.09 -17.30 -10.89
CA GLU A 27 4.05 -16.67 -11.70
C GLU A 27 2.74 -17.42 -11.60
N ALA A 28 2.78 -18.76 -11.69
CA ALA A 28 1.59 -19.59 -11.51
C ALA A 28 0.98 -19.45 -10.11
N LEU A 29 1.79 -19.28 -9.06
CA LEU A 29 1.29 -19.04 -7.70
C LEU A 29 0.54 -17.71 -7.58
N PHE A 30 1.13 -16.61 -8.06
CA PHE A 30 0.44 -15.32 -8.06
C PHE A 30 -0.82 -15.35 -8.93
N ALA A 31 -0.76 -15.98 -10.12
CA ALA A 31 -1.90 -16.13 -11.00
C ALA A 31 -3.04 -16.93 -10.34
N ALA A 32 -2.71 -18.04 -9.68
CA ALA A 32 -3.69 -18.86 -8.98
C ALA A 32 -4.36 -18.07 -7.85
N LEU A 33 -3.58 -17.40 -7.01
CA LEU A 33 -4.07 -16.65 -5.86
C LEU A 33 -4.92 -15.44 -6.26
N LEU A 34 -4.49 -14.69 -7.28
CA LEU A 34 -5.23 -13.53 -7.79
C LEU A 34 -6.46 -13.92 -8.62
N GLY A 35 -6.51 -15.16 -9.11
CA GLY A 35 -7.64 -15.73 -9.84
C GLY A 35 -8.74 -16.31 -8.95
N GLU A 36 -8.53 -16.38 -7.63
CA GLU A 36 -9.54 -16.87 -6.69
C GLU A 36 -10.77 -15.95 -6.63
N LYS A 37 -11.95 -16.52 -6.34
CA LYS A 37 -13.17 -15.71 -6.15
C LYS A 37 -13.02 -14.69 -5.01
N VAL A 38 -12.22 -15.04 -4.00
CA VAL A 38 -11.84 -14.17 -2.89
C VAL A 38 -10.34 -14.35 -2.69
N VAL A 39 -9.56 -13.30 -2.97
CA VAL A 39 -8.11 -13.32 -2.82
C VAL A 39 -7.75 -13.36 -1.35
N ASN A 40 -6.99 -14.38 -0.95
CA ASN A 40 -6.42 -14.43 0.39
C ASN A 40 -5.23 -13.46 0.52
N VAL A 41 -5.52 -12.20 0.90
CA VAL A 41 -4.52 -11.13 1.06
C VAL A 41 -3.40 -11.53 2.04
N SER A 42 -3.71 -12.32 3.07
CA SER A 42 -2.70 -12.80 4.02
C SER A 42 -1.70 -13.79 3.40
N GLN A 43 -2.17 -14.64 2.50
CA GLN A 43 -1.30 -15.52 1.72
C GLN A 43 -0.54 -14.74 0.66
N LEU A 44 -1.15 -13.72 0.05
CA LEU A 44 -0.49 -12.83 -0.92
C LEU A 44 0.69 -12.11 -0.28
N LEU A 45 0.48 -11.52 0.90
CA LEU A 45 1.54 -10.86 1.67
C LEU A 45 2.66 -11.83 2.02
N LYS A 46 2.32 -13.04 2.48
CA LYS A 46 3.33 -14.06 2.81
C LYS A 46 4.13 -14.47 1.57
N LEU A 47 3.47 -14.70 0.45
CA LEU A 47 4.11 -15.06 -0.82
C LEU A 47 5.05 -13.94 -1.30
N ALA A 48 4.59 -12.68 -1.24
CA ALA A 48 5.38 -11.51 -1.60
C ALA A 48 6.62 -11.34 -0.71
N LEU A 49 6.50 -11.57 0.61
CA LEU A 49 7.64 -11.53 1.54
C LEU A 49 8.66 -12.65 1.28
N GLU A 50 8.20 -13.85 0.89
CA GLU A 50 9.09 -15.00 0.70
C GLU A 50 9.79 -15.00 -0.66
N LEU A 51 9.10 -14.55 -1.73
CA LEU A 51 9.56 -14.72 -3.12
C LEU A 51 9.69 -13.40 -3.89
N GLY A 52 9.28 -12.28 -3.32
CA GLY A 52 9.12 -11.00 -4.04
C GLY A 52 7.91 -11.00 -4.98
N ILE A 53 7.49 -9.81 -5.43
CA ILE A 53 6.36 -9.70 -6.35
C ILE A 53 6.85 -9.73 -7.80
N VAL A 54 6.33 -10.68 -8.58
CA VAL A 54 6.61 -10.79 -10.01
C VAL A 54 6.12 -9.53 -10.73
N PRO A 55 6.89 -8.96 -11.68
CA PRO A 55 6.56 -7.68 -12.33
C PRO A 55 5.12 -7.57 -12.85
N GLN A 56 4.62 -8.59 -13.55
CA GLN A 56 3.28 -8.59 -14.14
C GLN A 56 2.13 -8.56 -13.12
N PHE A 57 2.38 -8.95 -11.87
CA PHE A 57 1.40 -8.96 -10.79
C PHE A 57 1.61 -7.81 -9.79
N ARG A 58 2.64 -6.98 -9.98
CA ARG A 58 3.05 -5.97 -8.99
C ARG A 58 1.98 -4.93 -8.74
N ALA A 59 1.50 -4.26 -9.78
CA ALA A 59 0.46 -3.23 -9.66
C ALA A 59 -0.79 -3.78 -8.94
N ARG A 60 -1.29 -4.94 -9.36
CA ARG A 60 -2.47 -5.57 -8.75
C ARG A 60 -2.23 -5.95 -7.29
N SER A 61 -1.06 -6.50 -6.98
CA SER A 61 -0.72 -6.90 -5.62
C SER A 61 -0.60 -5.69 -4.71
N TRP A 62 0.03 -4.61 -5.17
CA TRP A 62 0.12 -3.35 -4.42
C TRP A 62 -1.25 -2.75 -4.14
N LEU A 63 -2.14 -2.69 -5.13
CA LEU A 63 -3.49 -2.17 -4.93
C LEU A 63 -4.30 -2.99 -3.90
N LEU A 64 -4.12 -4.31 -3.85
CA LEU A 64 -4.75 -5.16 -2.84
C LEU A 64 -4.13 -4.99 -1.46
N LEU A 65 -2.80 -4.99 -1.39
CA LEU A 65 -2.03 -4.90 -0.14
C LEU A 65 -2.14 -3.52 0.51
N ALA A 66 -2.27 -2.46 -0.28
CA ALA A 66 -2.55 -1.11 0.17
C ALA A 66 -4.06 -0.83 0.38
N GLU A 67 -4.92 -1.85 0.27
CA GLU A 67 -6.37 -1.74 0.49
C GLU A 67 -7.07 -0.70 -0.42
N VAL A 68 -6.52 -0.47 -1.61
CA VAL A 68 -7.17 0.31 -2.67
C VAL A 68 -8.24 -0.54 -3.35
N LEU A 69 -7.93 -1.83 -3.57
CA LEU A 69 -8.86 -2.83 -4.08
C LEU A 69 -9.36 -3.77 -2.97
N PRO A 70 -10.65 -4.17 -3.02
CA PRO A 70 -11.17 -5.20 -2.14
C PRO A 70 -10.61 -6.59 -2.51
N PRO A 71 -10.68 -7.59 -1.62
CA PRO A 71 -10.20 -8.95 -1.92
C PRO A 71 -11.09 -9.71 -2.90
N TYR A 72 -12.17 -9.11 -3.42
CA TYR A 72 -13.13 -9.76 -4.31
C TYR A 72 -12.91 -9.30 -5.75
N PRO A 73 -12.30 -10.12 -6.64
CA PRO A 73 -11.97 -9.66 -7.99
C PRO A 73 -13.15 -9.21 -8.83
N GLY A 74 -14.33 -9.79 -8.61
CA GLY A 74 -15.57 -9.38 -9.28
C GLY A 74 -16.01 -7.95 -8.98
N LEU A 75 -15.45 -7.30 -7.94
CA LEU A 75 -15.75 -5.91 -7.58
C LEU A 75 -14.63 -4.93 -7.97
N TRP A 76 -13.52 -5.40 -8.56
CA TRP A 76 -12.38 -4.53 -8.85
C TRP A 76 -12.71 -3.43 -9.84
N SER A 77 -13.43 -3.74 -10.92
CA SER A 77 -13.81 -2.72 -11.91
C SER A 77 -14.67 -1.63 -11.27
N PHE A 78 -15.70 -2.04 -10.52
CA PHE A 78 -16.56 -1.11 -9.78
C PHE A 78 -15.76 -0.26 -8.78
N ALA A 79 -14.90 -0.88 -7.98
CA ALA A 79 -14.08 -0.16 -7.02
C ALA A 79 -13.16 0.87 -7.69
N LEU A 80 -12.57 0.54 -8.85
CA LEU A 80 -11.72 1.47 -9.61
C LEU A 80 -12.54 2.60 -10.25
N GLU A 81 -13.76 2.34 -10.72
CA GLU A 81 -14.68 3.36 -11.23
C GLU A 81 -15.07 4.36 -10.13
N GLU A 82 -15.47 3.87 -8.95
CA GLU A 82 -15.80 4.73 -7.81
C GLU A 82 -14.57 5.53 -7.34
N ARG A 83 -13.40 4.90 -7.30
CA ARG A 83 -12.12 5.57 -6.96
C ARG A 83 -11.75 6.65 -7.96
N ARG A 84 -12.08 6.46 -9.24
CA ARG A 84 -11.89 7.46 -10.30
C ARG A 84 -12.84 8.64 -10.12
N ALA A 85 -14.12 8.39 -9.89
CA ALA A 85 -15.09 9.45 -9.64
C ALA A 85 -14.68 10.32 -8.42
N MET A 86 -14.30 9.68 -7.31
CA MET A 86 -13.80 10.41 -6.14
C MET A 86 -12.51 11.19 -6.43
N PHE A 87 -11.62 10.63 -7.24
CA PHE A 87 -10.39 11.32 -7.64
C PHE A 87 -10.68 12.56 -8.49
N GLU A 88 -11.61 12.47 -9.44
CA GLU A 88 -12.08 13.60 -10.25
C GLU A 88 -12.66 14.72 -9.38
N ASP A 89 -13.48 14.37 -8.38
CA ASP A 89 -14.03 15.33 -7.41
C ASP A 89 -12.91 16.03 -6.61
N ILE A 90 -11.90 15.28 -6.17
CA ILE A 90 -10.74 15.82 -5.42
C ILE A 90 -9.93 16.77 -6.31
N VAL A 91 -9.68 16.40 -7.56
CA VAL A 91 -8.97 17.26 -8.52
C VAL A 91 -9.75 18.56 -8.75
N GLY A 92 -11.07 18.46 -8.94
CA GLY A 92 -11.93 19.64 -9.09
C GLY A 92 -11.88 20.55 -7.87
N ALA A 93 -11.98 19.98 -6.67
CA ALA A 93 -11.90 20.74 -5.42
C ALA A 93 -10.53 21.41 -5.24
N ALA A 94 -9.44 20.69 -5.47
CA ALA A 94 -8.08 21.22 -5.36
C ALA A 94 -7.83 22.38 -6.35
N GLN A 95 -8.37 22.27 -7.58
CA GLN A 95 -8.27 23.34 -8.57
C GLN A 95 -9.00 24.61 -8.11
N VAL A 96 -10.17 24.49 -7.50
CA VAL A 96 -10.93 25.64 -6.95
C VAL A 96 -10.20 26.28 -5.78
N LEU A 97 -9.63 25.47 -4.88
CA LEU A 97 -8.86 25.96 -3.73
C LEU A 97 -7.62 26.75 -4.18
N GLN A 98 -6.86 26.22 -5.14
CA GLN A 98 -5.68 26.91 -5.66
C GLN A 98 -6.02 28.25 -6.33
N ILE A 99 -7.13 28.32 -7.08
CA ILE A 99 -7.61 29.58 -7.68
C ILE A 99 -7.97 30.61 -6.59
N LYS A 100 -8.55 30.16 -5.48
CA LYS A 100 -8.88 31.03 -4.34
C LYS A 100 -7.61 31.59 -3.71
N ASP A 101 -6.60 30.76 -3.44
CA ASP A 101 -5.33 31.19 -2.84
C ASP A 101 -4.59 32.20 -3.73
N MET A 102 -4.65 32.03 -5.05
CA MET A 102 -4.11 33.00 -6.01
C MET A 102 -4.79 34.38 -5.92
N MET A 103 -6.10 34.41 -5.69
CA MET A 103 -6.83 35.68 -5.52
C MET A 103 -6.55 36.33 -4.16
N GLU A 104 -6.21 35.52 -3.15
CA GLU A 104 -5.88 35.99 -1.80
C GLU A 104 -4.39 36.40 -1.65
N GLY A 105 -3.58 36.19 -2.69
CA GLY A 105 -2.22 36.74 -2.81
C GLY A 105 -1.12 35.88 -2.20
N ASP A 106 -1.39 34.60 -1.91
CA ASP A 106 -0.36 33.66 -1.45
C ASP A 106 0.41 33.10 -2.68
N GLY A 107 1.66 33.53 -2.83
CA GLY A 107 2.51 33.26 -4.00
C GLY A 107 3.09 31.85 -4.04
N GLY A 108 2.25 30.82 -3.92
CA GLY A 108 2.64 29.42 -3.98
C GLY A 108 2.91 28.90 -5.40
N ASP A 109 3.57 27.73 -5.48
CA ASP A 109 3.76 27.00 -6.74
C ASP A 109 2.40 26.57 -7.32
N TYR A 110 2.14 26.92 -8.58
CA TYR A 110 0.90 26.60 -9.29
C TYR A 110 1.01 25.24 -10.00
N TYR A 111 -0.01 24.41 -9.81
CA TYR A 111 -0.13 23.09 -10.43
C TYR A 111 -1.46 22.96 -11.15
N ASN A 112 -1.44 22.78 -12.47
CA ASN A 112 -2.65 22.51 -13.24
C ASN A 112 -3.12 21.08 -13.01
N PHE A 113 -3.98 20.85 -12.01
CA PHE A 113 -4.47 19.51 -11.69
C PHE A 113 -5.37 18.91 -12.77
N VAL A 114 -5.96 19.75 -13.64
CA VAL A 114 -6.81 19.28 -14.75
C VAL A 114 -6.04 18.39 -15.72
N GLU A 115 -4.72 18.58 -15.86
CA GLU A 115 -3.85 17.70 -16.67
C GLU A 115 -3.85 16.25 -16.17
N LEU A 116 -4.16 16.00 -14.89
CA LEU A 116 -4.28 14.64 -14.35
C LEU A 116 -5.53 13.90 -14.83
N LEU A 117 -6.53 14.64 -15.34
CA LEU A 117 -7.77 14.07 -15.89
C LEU A 117 -7.64 13.77 -17.38
N GLU A 118 -6.60 14.29 -18.04
CA GLU A 118 -6.36 13.99 -19.44
C GLU A 118 -5.85 12.56 -19.58
N GLU A 119 -6.69 11.67 -20.14
CA GLU A 119 -6.25 10.32 -20.43
C GLU A 119 -5.08 10.33 -21.43
N GLU A 120 -3.97 9.66 -21.10
CA GLU A 120 -2.84 9.46 -22.01
C GLU A 120 -3.31 8.69 -23.26
N LYS A 121 -3.73 9.42 -24.29
CA LYS A 121 -4.15 8.86 -25.60
C LYS A 121 -3.01 8.19 -26.38
N ASN A 122 -1.77 8.38 -25.95
CA ASN A 122 -0.60 7.85 -26.62
C ASN A 122 0.06 6.86 -25.68
N GLY A 123 -0.17 5.55 -25.91
CA GLY A 123 0.40 4.43 -25.14
C GLY A 123 1.93 4.29 -25.22
N ARG A 124 2.67 5.39 -25.03
CA ARG A 124 4.10 5.40 -24.73
C ARG A 124 4.24 5.49 -23.23
N GLU A 125 5.09 4.63 -22.66
CA GLU A 125 5.57 4.78 -21.29
C GLU A 125 6.17 6.18 -21.11
N ARG A 126 5.40 7.10 -20.56
CA ARG A 126 5.90 8.41 -20.15
C ARG A 126 6.72 8.17 -18.89
N LYS A 127 8.03 8.43 -18.96
CA LYS A 127 8.86 8.47 -17.76
C LYS A 127 8.27 9.52 -16.83
N THR A 128 7.94 9.11 -15.60
CA THR A 128 7.42 10.02 -14.57
C THR A 128 8.39 11.17 -14.38
N SER A 129 7.93 12.37 -14.67
CA SER A 129 8.72 13.57 -14.53
C SER A 129 8.75 14.00 -13.05
N LEU A 130 9.78 14.75 -12.65
CA LEU A 130 9.81 15.35 -11.31
C LEU A 130 8.58 16.25 -11.07
N GLN A 131 8.04 16.85 -12.12
CA GLN A 131 6.84 17.67 -12.04
C GLN A 131 5.61 16.82 -11.71
N ASP A 132 5.48 15.64 -12.32
CA ASP A 132 4.39 14.70 -12.04
C ASP A 132 4.43 14.24 -10.56
N LEU A 133 5.63 13.96 -10.03
CA LEU A 133 5.82 13.62 -8.62
C LEU A 133 5.41 14.76 -7.69
N LYS A 134 5.86 15.98 -7.98
CA LYS A 134 5.50 17.17 -7.20
C LYS A 134 4.00 17.43 -7.24
N GLN A 135 3.36 17.21 -8.39
CA GLN A 135 1.94 17.39 -8.57
C GLN A 135 1.13 16.39 -7.73
N LEU A 136 1.51 15.10 -7.73
CA LEU A 136 0.91 14.08 -6.88
C LEU A 136 1.04 14.43 -5.39
N VAL A 137 2.24 14.83 -4.96
CA VAL A 137 2.51 15.26 -3.57
C VAL A 137 1.66 16.47 -3.18
N HIS A 138 1.54 17.46 -4.06
CA HIS A 138 0.76 18.66 -3.82
C HIS A 138 -0.75 18.36 -3.77
N LEU A 139 -1.26 17.51 -4.67
CA LEU A 139 -2.65 17.07 -4.65
C LEU A 139 -2.99 16.35 -3.34
N HIS A 140 -2.13 15.41 -2.92
CA HIS A 140 -2.32 14.70 -1.65
C HIS A 140 -2.30 15.64 -0.44
N ARG A 141 -1.38 16.61 -0.40
CA ARG A 141 -1.34 17.60 0.69
C ARG A 141 -2.63 18.42 0.75
N THR A 142 -3.14 18.86 -0.40
CA THR A 142 -4.41 19.59 -0.51
C THR A 142 -5.57 18.72 -0.03
N TYR A 143 -5.64 17.47 -0.51
CA TYR A 143 -6.63 16.49 -0.07
C TYR A 143 -6.62 16.29 1.45
N TYR A 144 -5.45 16.05 2.04
CA TYR A 144 -5.35 15.75 3.45
C TYR A 144 -5.64 16.98 4.34
N ARG A 145 -5.02 18.13 4.04
CA ARG A 145 -5.13 19.33 4.86
C ARG A 145 -6.46 20.05 4.70
N ASP A 146 -6.93 20.17 3.46
CA ASP A 146 -8.00 21.10 3.13
C ASP A 146 -9.35 20.39 2.89
N ILE A 147 -9.34 19.10 2.55
CA ILE A 147 -10.57 18.34 2.22
C ILE A 147 -10.94 17.35 3.33
N VAL A 148 -10.04 16.47 3.75
CA VAL A 148 -10.38 15.35 4.64
C VAL A 148 -10.19 15.68 6.12
N ALA A 149 -9.02 16.21 6.45
CA ALA A 149 -8.56 16.29 7.83
C ALA A 149 -8.25 17.74 8.21
N SER A 150 -9.17 18.65 7.87
CA SER A 150 -9.07 20.06 8.25
C SER A 150 -8.93 20.15 9.77
N ASN A 151 -7.75 20.61 10.22
CA ASN A 151 -7.31 20.73 11.62
C ASN A 151 -6.73 19.45 12.29
N ALA A 152 -6.55 18.34 11.58
CA ALA A 152 -5.81 17.19 12.10
C ALA A 152 -4.29 17.43 12.01
N PRO A 153 -3.49 16.84 12.90
CA PRO A 153 -2.05 16.81 12.72
C PRO A 153 -1.71 16.08 11.41
N LEU A 154 -0.62 16.52 10.78
CA LEU A 154 -0.10 15.84 9.60
C LEU A 154 0.35 14.43 9.97
N LEU A 155 0.19 13.50 9.04
CA LEU A 155 0.80 12.18 9.18
C LEU A 155 2.32 12.32 9.26
N CYS A 156 2.97 11.38 9.95
CA CYS A 156 4.42 11.36 10.08
C CYS A 156 5.10 11.42 8.70
N GLY A 157 6.04 12.35 8.54
CA GLY A 157 6.78 12.57 7.30
C GLY A 157 6.07 13.43 6.26
N MET A 158 4.81 13.83 6.44
CA MET A 158 4.12 14.71 5.48
C MET A 158 4.70 16.13 5.39
N ASP A 159 5.48 16.55 6.37
CA ASP A 159 6.27 17.78 6.37
C ASP A 159 7.59 17.64 5.61
N ASP A 160 8.09 16.41 5.44
CA ASP A 160 9.31 16.09 4.74
C ASP A 160 9.08 15.86 3.23
N GLN A 161 9.55 16.82 2.43
CA GLN A 161 9.40 16.79 0.98
C GLN A 161 10.16 15.62 0.33
N ASN A 162 11.32 15.23 0.86
CA ASN A 162 12.15 14.19 0.24
C ASN A 162 11.52 12.82 0.47
N PHE A 163 10.97 12.59 1.66
CA PHE A 163 10.17 11.40 1.94
C PHE A 163 8.97 11.29 1.00
N LEU A 164 8.17 12.35 0.87
CA LEU A 164 6.99 12.34 0.00
C LEU A 164 7.35 12.10 -1.47
N LEU A 165 8.42 12.72 -1.95
CA LEU A 165 8.91 12.50 -3.32
C LEU A 165 9.45 11.06 -3.52
N GLY A 166 10.13 10.50 -2.52
CA GLY A 166 10.61 9.12 -2.54
C GLY A 166 9.46 8.11 -2.64
N VAL A 167 8.43 8.26 -1.81
CA VAL A 167 7.22 7.42 -1.86
C VAL A 167 6.49 7.61 -3.20
N ALA A 168 6.29 8.85 -3.65
CA ALA A 168 5.62 9.16 -4.91
C ALA A 168 6.34 8.52 -6.10
N ARG A 169 7.68 8.56 -6.12
CA ARG A 169 8.49 7.95 -7.17
C ARG A 169 8.22 6.47 -7.31
N VAL A 170 8.26 5.73 -6.20
CA VAL A 170 8.07 4.27 -6.21
C VAL A 170 6.62 3.94 -6.60
N VAL A 171 5.64 4.69 -6.10
CA VAL A 171 4.24 4.52 -6.50
C VAL A 171 4.04 4.71 -8.01
N CYS A 172 4.64 5.74 -8.59
CA CYS A 172 4.56 6.00 -10.03
C CYS A 172 5.33 4.97 -10.88
N GLU A 173 6.36 4.33 -10.32
CA GLU A 173 7.07 3.22 -10.97
C GLU A 173 6.22 1.94 -11.01
N VAL A 174 5.35 1.73 -10.01
CA VAL A 174 4.51 0.52 -9.91
C VAL A 174 3.14 0.68 -10.56
N LEU A 175 2.51 1.84 -10.42
CA LEU A 175 1.14 2.10 -10.85
C LEU A 175 1.12 3.02 -12.07
N THR A 176 0.27 2.70 -13.04
CA THR A 176 0.21 3.41 -14.32
C THR A 176 -0.85 4.49 -14.36
N HIS A 177 -2.00 4.27 -13.70
CA HIS A 177 -3.11 5.21 -13.74
C HIS A 177 -3.01 6.26 -12.62
N GLU A 178 -3.26 7.54 -12.93
CA GLU A 178 -3.18 8.64 -11.96
C GLU A 178 -4.08 8.43 -10.73
N THR A 179 -5.30 7.95 -10.96
CA THR A 179 -6.21 7.57 -9.87
C THR A 179 -5.59 6.52 -8.94
N GLU A 180 -4.99 5.48 -9.51
CA GLU A 180 -4.35 4.41 -8.74
C GLU A 180 -3.12 4.92 -8.00
N ARG A 181 -2.30 5.76 -8.64
CA ARG A 181 -1.15 6.45 -8.03
C ARG A 181 -1.58 7.26 -6.82
N PHE A 182 -2.63 8.08 -6.95
CA PHE A 182 -3.15 8.89 -5.86
C PHE A 182 -3.60 8.06 -4.65
N TRP A 183 -4.43 7.05 -4.89
CA TRP A 183 -4.93 6.21 -3.80
C TRP A 183 -3.85 5.32 -3.20
N GLY A 184 -2.97 4.75 -4.03
CA GLY A 184 -1.81 3.97 -3.57
C GLY A 184 -0.86 4.81 -2.71
N PHE A 185 -0.57 6.04 -3.14
CA PHE A 185 0.24 7.00 -2.40
C PHE A 185 -0.38 7.34 -1.04
N THR A 186 -1.66 7.70 -1.03
CA THR A 186 -2.40 8.04 0.20
C THR A 186 -2.33 6.88 1.21
N ARG A 187 -2.63 5.65 0.75
CA ARG A 187 -2.64 4.46 1.61
C ARG A 187 -1.26 4.06 2.14
N LEU A 188 -0.21 4.26 1.35
CA LEU A 188 1.16 4.02 1.79
C LEU A 188 1.59 5.00 2.88
N LEU A 189 1.21 6.28 2.78
CA LEU A 189 1.52 7.27 3.80
C LEU A 189 0.81 6.95 5.12
N GLU A 190 -0.47 6.57 5.07
CA GLU A 190 -1.21 6.10 6.24
C GLU A 190 -0.56 4.87 6.88
N LEU A 191 -0.16 3.90 6.05
CA LEU A 191 0.52 2.70 6.52
C LEU A 191 1.85 3.01 7.21
N PHE A 192 2.68 3.88 6.61
CA PHE A 192 3.97 4.23 7.19
C PHE A 192 3.83 5.07 8.46
N HIS A 193 2.82 5.95 8.52
CA HIS A 193 2.49 6.66 9.75
C HIS A 193 2.19 5.71 10.91
N ASP A 194 1.41 4.65 10.66
CA ASP A 194 1.02 3.68 11.70
C ASP A 194 2.13 2.68 12.06
N GLY A 195 3.05 2.42 11.11
CA GLY A 195 3.79 1.16 11.09
C GLY A 195 5.30 1.25 10.99
N LEU A 196 5.86 2.34 10.47
CA LEU A 196 7.27 2.38 10.06
C LEU A 196 8.23 2.28 11.27
N GLU A 197 7.90 2.96 12.37
CA GLU A 197 8.69 2.95 13.62
C GLU A 197 8.74 1.59 14.31
N LEU A 198 7.87 0.66 13.90
CA LEU A 198 7.72 -0.65 14.52
C LEU A 198 8.61 -1.72 13.90
N LEU A 199 9.25 -1.40 12.77
CA LEU A 199 10.17 -2.31 12.08
C LEU A 199 11.42 -2.59 12.93
N ASP A 200 11.95 -3.81 12.80
CA ASP A 200 13.23 -4.20 13.38
C ASP A 200 14.15 -4.79 12.29
N PRO A 201 15.21 -4.09 11.85
CA PRO A 201 15.69 -2.81 12.38
C PRO A 201 14.72 -1.66 12.07
N VAL A 202 14.74 -0.63 12.92
CA VAL A 202 13.94 0.59 12.74
C VAL A 202 14.33 1.27 11.43
N VAL A 203 13.32 1.61 10.63
CA VAL A 203 13.49 2.33 9.36
C VAL A 203 13.18 3.81 9.59
N THR A 204 14.13 4.69 9.23
CA THR A 204 13.91 6.14 9.28
C THR A 204 13.34 6.63 7.94
N LEU A 205 12.70 7.81 7.96
CA LEU A 205 12.18 8.44 6.74
C LEU A 205 13.28 8.71 5.71
N GLU A 206 14.49 9.06 6.16
CA GLU A 206 15.67 9.28 5.31
C GLU A 206 16.04 8.06 4.46
N MET A 207 15.82 6.86 4.98
CA MET A 207 16.06 5.63 4.22
C MET A 207 15.14 5.50 3.02
N LEU A 208 14.01 6.22 3.00
CA LEU A 208 12.96 6.22 1.98
C LEU A 208 13.13 7.29 0.89
N TYR A 209 14.10 8.20 1.00
CA TYR A 209 14.26 9.30 0.03
C TYR A 209 14.62 8.81 -1.37
N ASP A 210 15.57 7.88 -1.43
CA ASP A 210 16.15 7.40 -2.70
C ASP A 210 16.17 5.88 -2.84
N THR A 211 15.35 5.17 -2.07
CA THR A 211 15.22 3.70 -2.08
C THR A 211 14.80 3.17 -3.44
N GLN A 212 15.52 2.16 -3.93
CA GLN A 212 15.11 1.47 -5.14
C GLN A 212 13.82 0.68 -4.88
N LEU A 213 13.02 0.46 -5.93
CA LEU A 213 11.74 -0.25 -5.84
C LEU A 213 11.82 -1.57 -5.03
N PRO A 214 12.80 -2.48 -5.22
CA PRO A 214 12.85 -3.73 -4.47
C PRO A 214 13.02 -3.52 -2.95
N ASP A 215 13.91 -2.61 -2.56
CA ASP A 215 14.18 -2.33 -1.15
C ASP A 215 12.97 -1.62 -0.50
N PHE A 216 12.31 -0.74 -1.25
CA PHE A 216 11.08 -0.08 -0.81
C PHE A 216 9.92 -1.08 -0.68
N GLU A 217 9.78 -1.99 -1.64
CA GLU A 217 8.78 -3.07 -1.62
C GLU A 217 8.98 -3.96 -0.38
N GLU A 218 10.22 -4.28 -0.02
CA GLU A 218 10.52 -5.01 1.22
C GLU A 218 10.03 -4.25 2.46
N ILE A 219 10.34 -2.96 2.58
CA ILE A 219 9.91 -2.12 3.71
C ILE A 219 8.38 -2.05 3.78
N PHE A 220 7.73 -1.82 2.65
CA PHE A 220 6.27 -1.81 2.52
C PHE A 220 5.64 -3.13 3.02
N LEU A 221 6.11 -4.26 2.52
CA LEU A 221 5.58 -5.59 2.88
C LEU A 221 5.81 -5.90 4.36
N ARG A 222 6.99 -5.57 4.89
CA ARG A 222 7.29 -5.79 6.32
C ARG A 222 6.42 -4.91 7.22
N THR A 223 6.17 -3.66 6.82
CA THR A 223 5.29 -2.74 7.56
C THR A 223 3.87 -3.30 7.63
N LEU A 224 3.35 -3.80 6.50
CA LEU A 224 2.05 -4.47 6.44
C LEU A 224 1.97 -5.70 7.35
N ASP A 225 3.01 -6.54 7.34
CA ASP A 225 3.01 -7.75 8.16
C ASP A 225 2.99 -7.43 9.66
N ILE A 226 3.71 -6.39 10.10
CA ILE A 226 3.65 -5.93 11.49
C ILE A 226 2.25 -5.39 11.83
N LYS A 227 1.68 -4.53 10.99
CA LYS A 227 0.31 -4.00 11.18
C LYS A 227 -0.71 -5.13 11.29
N ARG A 228 -0.61 -6.14 10.42
CA ARG A 228 -1.46 -7.34 10.47
C ARG A 228 -1.28 -8.12 11.77
N ARG A 229 -0.04 -8.42 12.17
CA ARG A 229 0.23 -9.20 13.39
C ARG A 229 -0.33 -8.50 14.64
N ARG A 230 -0.25 -7.17 14.71
CA ARG A 230 -0.86 -6.40 15.80
C ARG A 230 -2.37 -6.52 15.84
N LEU A 231 -3.06 -6.33 14.71
CA LEU A 231 -4.51 -6.51 14.64
C LEU A 231 -4.94 -7.91 15.09
N THR A 232 -4.18 -8.95 14.75
CA THR A 232 -4.45 -10.32 15.21
C THR A 232 -4.17 -10.52 16.71
N ALA A 233 -3.14 -9.88 17.26
CA ALA A 233 -2.78 -9.98 18.67
C ALA A 233 -3.77 -9.21 19.57
N ASP A 234 -4.17 -8.00 19.15
CA ASP A 234 -5.10 -7.14 19.88
C ASP A 234 -6.55 -7.64 19.79
N GLY A 235 -6.90 -8.33 18.69
CA GLY A 235 -8.16 -9.06 18.57
C GLY A 235 -8.26 -10.25 19.53
N ALA A 236 -7.15 -10.92 19.81
CA ALA A 236 -7.08 -12.05 20.75
C ALA A 236 -7.14 -11.60 22.22
N THR A 237 -6.63 -10.40 22.55
CA THR A 237 -6.74 -9.83 23.91
C THR A 237 -8.14 -9.26 24.17
N SER A 238 -8.80 -8.67 23.17
CA SER A 238 -10.16 -8.13 23.32
C SER A 238 -11.23 -9.22 23.51
N SER A 239 -11.03 -10.40 22.92
CA SER A 239 -11.96 -11.54 23.07
C SER A 239 -11.78 -12.33 24.38
N LEU A 240 -10.64 -12.16 25.08
CA LEU A 240 -10.38 -12.77 26.39
C LEU A 240 -10.96 -11.98 27.58
N HIS A 241 -11.18 -10.67 27.44
CA HIS A 241 -11.81 -9.86 28.49
C HIS A 241 -13.34 -10.00 28.54
N LEU A 242 -13.98 -10.39 27.44
CA LEU A 242 -15.44 -10.62 27.38
C LEU A 242 -15.87 -11.97 27.97
N LEU A 243 -14.97 -12.95 28.04
CA LEU A 243 -15.28 -14.29 28.59
C LEU A 243 -14.91 -14.45 30.08
N LYS A 244 -14.22 -13.49 30.69
CA LYS A 244 -13.79 -13.56 32.10
C LYS A 244 -14.63 -12.69 33.07
N SER A 245 -15.58 -11.92 32.55
CA SER A 245 -16.44 -11.01 33.30
C SER A 245 -17.85 -11.56 33.61
N GLY A 246 -18.14 -12.82 33.26
CA GLY A 246 -19.51 -13.36 33.25
C GLY A 246 -19.85 -14.46 34.24
N TYR A 247 -18.95 -14.85 35.16
CA TYR A 247 -19.16 -16.09 35.94
C TYR A 247 -18.80 -16.06 37.44
N ASP A 248 -18.81 -14.89 38.11
CA ASP A 248 -18.47 -14.88 39.55
C ASP A 248 -19.33 -14.01 40.49
N GLU A 249 -20.49 -13.51 40.07
CA GLU A 249 -21.42 -12.83 41.02
C GLU A 249 -22.88 -13.15 40.71
N GLU A 250 -23.41 -14.26 41.26
CA GLU A 250 -24.78 -14.35 41.81
C GLU A 250 -25.10 -15.79 42.28
N TYR A 251 -24.45 -16.25 43.35
CA TYR A 251 -25.01 -17.32 44.18
C TYR A 251 -24.79 -17.01 45.65
N GLY A 252 -25.82 -16.42 46.26
CA GLY A 252 -25.98 -16.47 47.72
C GLY A 252 -26.31 -15.13 48.35
N ARG A 253 -27.60 -14.82 48.44
CA ARG A 253 -28.28 -14.37 49.69
C ARG A 253 -29.71 -13.95 49.39
N ARG A 254 -30.65 -14.89 49.56
CA ARG A 254 -31.99 -14.58 50.07
C ARG A 254 -32.40 -15.69 51.04
N ARG A 255 -32.15 -15.45 52.33
CA ARG A 255 -32.93 -16.01 53.43
C ARG A 255 -33.02 -14.97 54.55
N PHE A 256 -34.28 -14.78 54.97
CA PHE A 256 -34.82 -13.94 56.03
C PHE A 256 -34.98 -12.45 55.68
#